data_AF-A0A359BHT4-F1
#
_entry.id   AF-A0A359BHT4-F1
#
_cell.length_a   1.000
_cell.length_b   1.000
_cell.length_c   1.000
_cell.angle_alpha   90.00
_cell.angle_beta   90.00
_cell.angle_gamma   90.00
#
_symmetry.space_group_name_H-M   'P 1'
#
loop_
_entity.id
_entity.type
_entity.pdbx_description
1 polymer ?
#
loop_
_entity_poly.entity_id
_entity_poly.type
_entity_poly.pdbx_seq_one_letter_code
_entity_poly.pdbx_strand_id
1 'polypeptide(L)' 'MENQITIRSDRDTDYTFSYKGEDVTLKAGGILSIADGLEHVVLPTCAMKIINNLIIIKQDVK' A
#
# COMPACT_ATOMS: atom_id res chain seq x y z
N MET A 1 -6.48 7.11 -18.94
CA MET A 1 -7.15 7.03 -17.64
C MET A 1 -6.05 6.87 -16.61
N GLU A 2 -6.00 7.73 -15.59
CA GLU A 2 -4.97 7.65 -14.56
C GLU A 2 -5.27 6.42 -13.68
N ASN A 3 -4.63 5.29 -13.99
CA ASN A 3 -4.67 4.08 -13.17
C ASN A 3 -3.81 4.22 -11.91
N GLN A 4 -3.38 5.45 -11.58
CA GLN A 4 -2.51 5.69 -10.46
C GLN A 4 -3.26 5.49 -9.13
N ILE A 5 -2.71 4.66 -8.27
CA ILE A 5 -3.11 4.58 -6.87
C ILE A 5 -2.02 5.15 -5.98
N THR A 6 -2.40 5.68 -4.82
CA THR A 6 -1.46 6.06 -3.78
C THR A 6 -1.65 5.15 -2.58
N ILE A 7 -0.55 4.69 -2.00
CA ILE A 7 -0.52 3.87 -0.80
C ILE A 7 0.20 4.68 0.28
N ARG A 8 -0.46 4.84 1.44
CA ARG A 8 0.12 5.47 2.63
C ARG A 8 0.15 4.45 3.76
N SER A 9 1.29 4.37 4.45
CA SER A 9 1.42 3.59 5.68
C SER A 9 1.16 4.49 6.88
N ASP A 10 0.09 4.22 7.62
CA ASP A 10 -0.14 4.78 8.97
C ASP A 10 0.45 3.86 10.05
N ARG A 11 1.33 2.92 9.68
CA ARG A 11 2.00 2.01 10.61
C ARG A 11 3.27 2.64 11.16
N ASP A 12 3.57 2.32 12.42
CA ASP A 12 4.85 2.62 13.08
C ASP A 12 6.01 1.72 12.62
N THR A 13 5.72 0.69 11.83
CA THR A 13 6.72 -0.25 11.29
C THR A 13 6.70 -0.21 9.77
N ASP A 14 7.83 -0.60 9.18
CA ASP A 14 7.92 -0.87 7.75
C ASP A 14 6.88 -1.90 7.30
N TYR A 15 6.40 -1.74 6.08
CA TYR A 15 5.39 -2.58 5.46
C TYR A 15 5.89 -3.06 4.10
N THR A 16 6.10 -4.37 3.96
CA THR A 16 6.52 -4.98 2.71
C THR A 16 5.32 -5.60 2.00
N PHE A 17 5.20 -5.34 0.71
CA PHE A 17 4.17 -5.91 -0.16
C PHE A 17 4.77 -6.24 -1.52
N SER A 18 4.11 -7.11 -2.29
CA SER A 18 4.60 -7.45 -3.63
C SER A 18 4.03 -6.51 -4.67
N TYR A 19 4.90 -6.01 -5.55
CA TYR A 19 4.53 -5.24 -6.72
C TYR A 19 5.29 -5.77 -7.94
N LYS A 20 4.55 -6.21 -8.98
CA LYS A 20 5.13 -6.82 -10.19
C LYS A 20 6.06 -8.03 -9.91
N GLY A 21 5.82 -8.73 -8.81
CA GLY A 21 6.64 -9.86 -8.38
C GLY A 21 7.90 -9.48 -7.59
N GLU A 22 8.13 -8.19 -7.33
CA GLU A 22 9.21 -7.69 -6.49
C GLU A 22 8.68 -7.26 -5.12
N ASP A 23 9.49 -7.43 -4.08
CA ASP A 23 9.17 -6.96 -2.74
C ASP A 23 9.46 -5.46 -2.61
N VAL A 24 8.40 -4.68 -2.41
CA VAL A 24 8.47 -3.25 -2.17
C VAL A 24 8.23 -2.99 -0.69
N THR A 25 9.19 -2.32 -0.05
CA THR A 25 9.07 -1.92 1.36
C THR A 25 8.69 -0.45 1.45
N LEU A 26 7.48 -0.21 1.95
CA LEU A 26 7.00 1.11 2.34
C LEU A 26 7.43 1.37 3.79
N LYS A 27 8.26 2.39 4.01
CA LYS A 27 8.71 2.77 5.35
C LYS A 27 7.54 3.22 6.24
N ALA A 28 7.71 3.09 7.55
CA ALA A 28 6.75 3.62 8.54
C ALA A 28 6.39 5.09 8.23
N GLY A 29 5.10 5.44 8.22
CA GLY A 29 4.63 6.79 7.84
C GLY A 29 4.79 7.15 6.35
N GLY A 30 5.29 6.23 5.53
CA GLY A 30 5.65 6.49 4.13
C GLY A 30 4.46 6.60 3.19
N ILE A 31 4.68 7.25 2.04
CA ILE A 31 3.72 7.38 0.95
C ILE A 31 4.39 6.92 -0.35
N LEU A 32 3.67 6.13 -1.15
CA LEU A 32 4.10 5.65 -2.46
C LEU A 32 2.95 5.75 -3.46
N SER A 33 3.23 6.19 -4.68
CA SER A 33 2.24 6.17 -5.77
C SER A 33 2.63 5.14 -6.84
N ILE A 34 1.66 4.33 -7.27
CA ILE A 34 1.81 3.22 -8.22
C ILE A 34 0.99 3.54 -9.47
N ALA A 35 1.65 3.63 -10.62
CA ALA A 35 1.02 4.06 -11.88
C ALA A 35 0.06 3.01 -12.49
N ASP A 36 0.31 1.73 -12.23
CA ASP A 36 -0.43 0.59 -12.82
C ASP A 36 -1.59 0.10 -11.92
N GLY A 37 -1.99 0.90 -10.94
CA GLY A 37 -3.09 0.58 -10.03
C GLY A 37 -2.80 -0.63 -9.14
N LEU A 38 -3.86 -1.41 -8.87
CA LEU A 38 -3.78 -2.62 -8.04
C LEU A 38 -3.49 -3.90 -8.84
N GLU A 39 -3.42 -3.84 -10.18
CA GLU A 39 -3.34 -5.03 -11.05
C GLU A 39 -2.14 -5.93 -10.73
N HIS A 40 -1.03 -5.31 -10.32
CA HIS A 40 0.21 -6.01 -9.98
C HIS A 40 0.58 -5.89 -8.50
N VAL A 41 -0.34 -5.43 -7.65
CA VAL A 41 -0.08 -5.18 -6.22
C VAL A 41 -0.74 -6.28 -5.39
N VAL A 42 0.06 -6.97 -4.59
CA VAL A 42 -0.42 -7.94 -3.61
C VAL A 42 -0.10 -7.40 -2.22
N LEU A 43 -1.14 -6.95 -1.53
CA LEU A 43 -1.04 -6.51 -0.14
C LEU A 43 -1.21 -7.74 0.77
N PRO A 44 -0.24 -8.06 1.65
CA PRO A 44 -0.46 -9.05 2.71
C PRO A 44 -1.64 -8.66 3.62
N THR A 45 -2.15 -9.64 4.37
CA THR A 45 -3.26 -9.43 5.31
C THR A 45 -2.92 -8.28 6.28
N CYS A 46 -3.71 -7.20 6.21
CA CYS A 46 -3.59 -6.06 7.10
C CYS A 46 -4.92 -5.29 7.17
N ALA A 47 -5.13 -4.57 8.27
CA ALA A 47 -6.19 -3.56 8.34
C ALA A 47 -5.94 -2.43 7.32
N MET A 48 -6.88 -2.19 6.42
CA MET A 48 -6.75 -1.17 5.38
C MET A 48 -8.02 -0.30 5.23
N LYS A 49 -7.85 0.92 4.75
CA LYS A 49 -8.96 1.81 4.36
C LYS A 49 -8.71 2.35 2.95
N ILE A 50 -9.71 2.27 2.07
CA ILE A 50 -9.63 2.74 0.68
C ILE A 50 -10.53 3.98 0.50
N ILE A 51 -9.98 5.06 -0.06
CA ILE A 51 -10.69 6.32 -0.33
C ILE A 51 -10.15 6.94 -1.62
N ASN A 52 -10.95 7.12 -2.68
CA ASN A 52 -10.57 7.86 -3.90
C ASN A 52 -9.13 7.60 -4.39
N ASN A 53 -8.82 6.36 -4.75
CA ASN A 53 -7.50 5.88 -5.20
C ASN A 53 -6.36 5.95 -4.14
N LEU A 54 -6.67 6.29 -2.89
CA LEU A 54 -5.75 6.19 -1.75
C LEU A 54 -6.05 4.94 -0.92
N ILE A 55 -5.01 4.13 -0.70
CA ILE A 55 -5.02 3.00 0.22
C ILE A 55 -4.22 3.38 1.45
N ILE A 56 -4.86 3.31 2.61
CA ILE A 56 -4.24 3.58 3.90
C ILE A 56 -4.02 2.24 4.59
N ILE A 57 -2.77 1.83 4.74
CA ILE A 57 -2.37 0.64 5.51
C ILE A 57 -2.32 1.03 6.99
N LYS A 58 -3.06 0.33 7.82
CA LYS A 58 -3.10 0.54 9.28
C LYS A 58 -2.37 -0.58 10.00
N GLN A 59 -2.11 -0.37 11.29
CA GLN A 59 -1.75 -1.47 12.18
C GLN A 59 -2.90 -2.47 12.27
N ASP A 60 -2.57 -3.75 12.37
CA ASP A 60 -3.59 -4.77 12.63
C ASP A 60 -4.25 -4.49 13.97
N VAL A 61 -5.57 -4.59 13.96
CA VAL A 61 -6.35 -4.59 15.19
C VAL A 61 -6.14 -5.97 15.81
N LYS A 62 -5.39 -6.04 16.90
CA LYS A 62 -5.29 -7.25 17.73
C LYS A 62 -6.66 -7.65 18.28
#